data_AF-A0A2S9FGM1-F1
#
_entry.id   AF-A0A2S9FGM1-F1
#
_cell.length_a   1.000
_cell.length_b   1.000
_cell.length_c   1.000
_cell.angle_alpha   90.00
_cell.angle_beta   90.00
_cell.angle_gamma   90.00
#
_symmetry.space_group_name_H-M   'P 1'
#
loop_
_entity.id
_entity.type
_entity.pdbx_description
1 polymer ?
#
loop_
_entity_poly.entity_id
_entity_poly.type
_entity_poly.pdbx_seq_one_letter_code
_entity_poly.pdbx_strand_id
1 'polypeptide(L)'
;TEIRWEFAGAAHTEEMRTGQMDAGEHVAVWVDDAGNRLQKVPTDEDAAAQAVIAALALWTASVGSATAAWALLRMRLNRLRFEAWDRELDDLADNGGRTNNST
;
A
#
# COMPACT_ATOMS: atom_id res chain seq x y z
N THR A 1 -26.54 -21.29 -1.61
CA THR A 1 -27.01 -22.58 -2.16
C THR A 1 -26.66 -23.65 -1.16
N GLU A 2 -27.61 -24.49 -0.79
CA GLU A 2 -27.38 -25.61 0.12
C GLU A 2 -26.62 -26.72 -0.61
N ILE A 3 -25.47 -27.14 -0.08
CA ILE A 3 -24.67 -28.22 -0.65
C ILE A 3 -24.57 -29.33 0.39
N ARG A 4 -24.90 -30.55 -0.05
CA ARG A 4 -24.81 -31.75 0.76
C ARG A 4 -23.75 -32.66 0.18
N TRP A 5 -22.84 -33.13 1.03
CA TRP A 5 -21.87 -34.15 0.66
C TRP A 5 -21.74 -35.19 1.77
N GLU A 6 -21.24 -36.37 1.39
CA GLU A 6 -21.00 -37.46 2.31
C GLU A 6 -19.48 -37.64 2.44
N PHE A 7 -18.98 -37.66 3.68
CA PHE A 7 -17.57 -37.95 3.97
C PHE A 7 -17.48 -38.92 5.15
N ALA A 8 -16.68 -39.97 5.01
CA ALA A 8 -16.51 -41.01 6.03
C ALA A 8 -17.82 -41.61 6.59
N GLY A 9 -18.89 -41.67 5.78
CA GLY A 9 -20.21 -42.19 6.17
C GLY A 9 -21.07 -41.22 6.98
N ALA A 10 -20.65 -39.96 7.15
CA ALA A 10 -21.43 -38.89 7.74
C ALA A 10 -21.95 -37.94 6.65
N ALA A 11 -23.24 -37.63 6.69
CA ALA A 11 -23.85 -36.64 5.82
C ALA A 11 -23.61 -35.24 6.37
N HIS A 12 -22.94 -34.41 5.59
CA HIS A 12 -22.66 -33.01 5.91
C HIS A 12 -23.53 -32.10 5.04
N THR A 13 -24.19 -31.13 5.67
CA THR A 13 -24.97 -30.08 5.00
C THR A 13 -24.38 -28.73 5.39
N GLU A 14 -23.93 -27.95 4.41
CA GLU A 14 -23.44 -26.59 4.64
C GLU A 14 -24.06 -25.63 3.63
N GLU A 15 -24.36 -24.41 4.09
CA GLU A 15 -24.89 -23.35 3.24
C GLU A 15 -23.72 -22.57 2.63
N MET A 16 -23.38 -22.87 1.36
CA MET A 16 -22.31 -22.18 0.66
C MET A 16 -22.86 -20.97 -0.11
N ARG A 17 -22.22 -19.82 0.05
CA ARG A 17 -22.35 -18.71 -0.92
C ARG A 17 -21.38 -18.98 -2.07
N THR A 18 -21.85 -19.71 -3.06
CA THR A 18 -21.18 -19.79 -4.35
C THR A 18 -21.59 -18.57 -5.17
N GLY A 19 -20.67 -18.04 -5.99
CA GLY A 19 -21.04 -17.15 -7.08
C GLY A 19 -21.89 -17.88 -8.13
N GLN A 20 -22.04 -17.28 -9.31
CA GLN A 20 -22.67 -17.96 -10.44
C GLN A 20 -21.80 -19.16 -10.83
N MET A 21 -22.32 -20.37 -10.60
CA MET A 21 -21.68 -21.64 -10.96
C MET A 21 -22.43 -22.23 -12.15
N ASP A 22 -21.69 -22.75 -13.13
CA ASP A 22 -22.26 -23.44 -14.28
C ASP A 22 -22.52 -24.93 -13.98
N ALA A 23 -23.54 -25.50 -14.62
CA ALA A 23 -23.87 -26.91 -14.45
C ALA A 23 -22.73 -27.80 -14.98
N GLY A 24 -22.06 -28.52 -14.07
CA GLY A 24 -20.90 -29.38 -14.36
C GLY A 24 -19.56 -28.84 -13.83
N GLU A 25 -19.56 -27.66 -13.20
CA GLU A 25 -18.37 -27.09 -12.57
C GLU A 25 -17.99 -27.89 -11.31
N HIS A 26 -16.79 -28.47 -11.31
CA HIS A 26 -16.27 -29.26 -10.19
C HIS A 26 -15.48 -28.34 -9.26
N VAL A 27 -16.00 -28.10 -8.05
CA VAL A 27 -15.29 -27.34 -7.02
C VAL A 27 -14.59 -28.31 -6.07
N ALA A 28 -13.27 -28.22 -6.00
CA ALA A 28 -12.49 -29.00 -5.04
C ALA A 28 -12.70 -28.45 -3.62
N VAL A 29 -13.42 -29.19 -2.79
CA VAL A 29 -13.61 -28.89 -1.36
C VAL A 29 -12.55 -29.65 -0.57
N TRP A 30 -11.69 -28.92 0.14
CA TRP A 30 -10.65 -29.49 0.99
C TRP A 30 -11.17 -29.63 2.42
N VAL A 31 -11.08 -30.84 2.96
CA VAL A 31 -11.57 -31.21 4.29
C VAL A 31 -10.43 -31.91 5.02
N ASP A 32 -10.25 -31.63 6.32
CA ASP A 32 -9.28 -32.33 7.17
C ASP A 32 -9.74 -33.74 7.57
N ASP A 33 -8.86 -34.50 8.23
CA ASP A 33 -9.13 -35.88 8.69
C ASP A 33 -10.30 -35.98 9.70
N ALA A 34 -10.76 -34.85 10.25
CA ALA A 34 -11.88 -34.77 11.18
C ALA A 34 -13.18 -34.27 10.52
N GLY A 35 -13.19 -34.05 9.20
CA GLY A 35 -14.36 -33.56 8.49
C GLY A 35 -14.54 -32.04 8.55
N ASN A 36 -13.59 -31.29 9.12
CA ASN A 36 -13.66 -29.84 9.20
C ASN A 36 -13.03 -29.18 7.97
N ARG A 37 -13.63 -28.07 7.55
CA ARG A 37 -13.23 -27.32 6.37
C ARG A 37 -11.91 -26.60 6.63
N LEU A 38 -10.83 -27.03 5.96
CA LEU A 38 -9.59 -26.26 5.91
C LEU A 38 -9.77 -25.10 4.93
N GLN A 39 -9.27 -23.92 5.32
CA GLN A 39 -9.11 -22.78 4.41
C GLN A 39 -8.38 -23.26 3.14
N LYS A 40 -8.93 -22.94 1.97
CA LYS A 40 -8.41 -23.27 0.64
C LYS A 40 -6.89 -23.08 0.66
N VAL A 41 -6.14 -24.16 0.43
CA VAL A 41 -4.68 -24.07 0.22
C VAL A 41 -4.48 -23.07 -0.92
N PRO A 42 -3.74 -21.96 -0.70
CA PRO A 42 -3.49 -20.98 -1.76
C PRO A 42 -2.91 -21.73 -2.97
N THR A 43 -3.47 -21.50 -4.15
CA THR A 43 -2.89 -22.07 -5.36
C THR A 43 -1.53 -21.41 -5.62
N ASP A 44 -0.65 -22.05 -6.38
CA ASP A 44 0.67 -21.45 -6.71
C ASP A 44 0.53 -20.06 -7.37
N GLU A 45 -0.57 -19.84 -8.09
CA GLU A 45 -0.95 -18.55 -8.69
C GLU A 45 -1.30 -17.50 -7.62
N ASP A 46 -2.04 -17.88 -6.57
CA ASP A 46 -2.37 -17.00 -5.44
C ASP A 46 -1.08 -16.59 -4.70
N ALA A 47 -0.15 -17.52 -4.52
CA ALA A 47 1.16 -17.26 -3.89
C ALA A 47 2.05 -16.35 -4.75
N ALA A 48 2.08 -16.56 -6.08
CA ALA A 48 2.82 -15.72 -7.01
C ALA A 48 2.27 -14.29 -7.04
N ALA A 49 0.95 -14.13 -7.07
CA ALA A 49 0.29 -12.83 -7.03
C ALA A 49 0.63 -12.08 -5.73
N GLN A 50 0.58 -12.77 -4.58
CA GLN A 50 0.94 -12.18 -3.29
C GLN A 50 2.41 -11.74 -3.24
N ALA A 51 3.32 -12.56 -3.79
CA ALA A 51 4.75 -12.22 -3.87
C ALA A 51 5.00 -10.97 -4.72
N VAL A 52 4.33 -10.86 -5.88
CA VAL A 52 4.43 -9.68 -6.75
C VAL A 52 3.90 -8.43 -6.05
N ILE A 53 2.74 -8.52 -5.40
CA ILE A 53 2.16 -7.38 -4.65
C ILE A 53 3.10 -6.95 -3.52
N ALA A 54 3.64 -7.90 -2.75
CA ALA A 54 4.56 -7.62 -1.67
C ALA A 54 5.87 -6.96 -2.18
N ALA A 55 6.41 -7.46 -3.28
CA ALA A 55 7.60 -6.90 -3.91
C ALA A 55 7.36 -5.46 -4.38
N LEU A 56 6.24 -5.19 -5.05
CA LEU A 56 5.87 -3.85 -5.49
C LEU A 56 5.64 -2.89 -4.32
N ALA A 57 4.97 -3.36 -3.26
CA ALA A 57 4.75 -2.58 -2.05
C ALA A 57 6.08 -2.20 -1.38
N LEU A 58 6.99 -3.16 -1.21
CA LEU A 58 8.31 -2.94 -0.62
C LEU A 58 9.15 -1.98 -1.47
N TRP A 59 9.17 -2.18 -2.78
CA TRP A 59 9.88 -1.31 -3.71
C TRP A 59 9.35 0.12 -3.67
N THR A 60 8.03 0.28 -3.72
CA THR A 60 7.36 1.60 -3.66
C THR A 60 7.61 2.28 -2.32
N ALA A 61 7.55 1.55 -1.21
CA ALA A 61 7.85 2.08 0.11
C ALA A 61 9.31 2.54 0.22
N SER A 62 10.24 1.78 -0.36
CA SER A 62 11.67 2.10 -0.36
C SER A 62 11.97 3.36 -1.19
N VAL A 63 11.49 3.40 -2.43
CA VAL A 63 11.65 4.56 -3.33
C VAL A 63 10.95 5.78 -2.73
N GLY A 64 9.70 5.62 -2.27
CA GLY A 64 8.94 6.70 -1.65
C GLY A 64 9.63 7.28 -0.42
N SER A 65 10.21 6.45 0.43
CA SER A 65 10.97 6.89 1.61
C SER A 65 12.22 7.69 1.22
N ALA A 66 12.96 7.21 0.22
CA ALA A 66 14.14 7.92 -0.29
C ALA A 66 13.76 9.27 -0.91
N THR A 67 12.72 9.31 -1.74
CA THR A 67 12.22 10.55 -2.35
C THR A 67 11.70 11.52 -1.29
N ALA A 68 10.98 11.05 -0.28
CA ALA A 68 10.49 11.89 0.81
C ALA A 68 11.64 12.49 1.62
N ALA A 69 12.65 11.68 1.98
CA ALA A 69 13.84 12.16 2.68
C ALA A 69 14.59 13.22 1.86
N TRP A 70 14.80 12.97 0.56
CA TRP A 70 15.42 13.93 -0.35
C TRP A 70 14.63 15.23 -0.44
N ALA A 71 13.31 15.15 -0.62
CA ALA A 71 12.44 16.31 -0.72
C ALA A 71 12.46 17.15 0.57
N LEU A 72 12.41 16.51 1.74
CA LEU A 72 12.51 17.18 3.03
C LEU A 72 13.86 17.89 3.19
N LEU A 73 14.96 17.21 2.84
CA LEU A 73 16.29 17.82 2.88
C LEU A 73 16.38 19.03 1.94
N ARG A 74 15.87 18.89 0.71
CA ARG A 74 15.85 19.97 -0.28
C ARG A 74 15.02 21.17 0.21
N MET A 75 13.85 20.92 0.79
CA MET A 75 13.00 21.96 1.36
C MET A 75 13.70 22.69 2.51
N ARG A 76 14.36 21.96 3.42
CA ARG A 76 15.11 22.55 4.54
C ARG A 76 16.26 23.43 4.06
N LEU A 77 17.07 22.93 3.11
CA LEU A 77 18.17 23.69 2.52
C LEU A 77 17.67 24.94 1.79
N ASN A 78 16.59 24.82 1.04
CA ASN A 78 15.98 25.98 0.38
C ASN A 78 15.48 26.99 1.41
N ARG A 79 14.83 26.54 2.49
CA ARG A 79 14.33 27.45 3.53
C ARG A 79 15.45 28.21 4.23
N LEU A 80 16.53 27.53 4.62
CA LEU A 80 17.70 28.17 5.21
C LEU A 80 18.35 29.18 4.25
N ARG A 81 18.40 28.86 2.96
CA ARG A 81 18.95 29.76 1.95
C ARG A 81 18.06 30.99 1.76
N PHE A 82 16.74 30.81 1.72
CA PHE A 82 15.80 31.93 1.65
C PHE A 82 15.90 32.81 2.90
N GLU A 83 15.96 32.24 4.10
CA GLU A 83 16.16 32.99 5.35
C GLU A 83 17.51 33.74 5.39
N ALA A 84 18.55 33.22 4.73
CA ALA A 84 19.83 33.92 4.60
C ALA A 84 19.76 35.09 3.62
N TRP A 85 19.11 34.88 2.47
CA TRP A 85 18.90 35.94 1.49
C TRP A 85 17.96 37.04 1.98
N ASP A 86 16.93 36.71 2.76
CA ASP A 86 16.00 37.69 3.33
C ASP A 86 16.77 38.67 4.24
N ARG A 87 17.63 38.15 5.11
CA ARG A 87 18.49 38.97 5.98
C ARG A 87 19.49 39.83 5.20
N GLU A 88 20.06 39.30 4.12
CA GLU A 88 20.99 40.06 3.28
C GLU A 88 20.27 41.16 2.48
N LEU A 89 19.04 40.90 2.03
CA LEU A 89 18.21 41.89 1.37
C LEU A 89 17.73 43.00 2.32
N ASP A 90 17.37 42.64 3.56
CA ASP A 90 17.02 43.62 4.60
C ASP A 90 18.22 44.51 4.93
N ASP A 91 19.42 43.94 5.12
CA ASP A 91 20.64 44.74 5.37
C ASP A 91 21.00 45.66 4.19
N LEU A 92 20.84 45.17 2.95
CA LEU A 92 21.02 46.00 1.75
C LEU A 92 19.94 47.08 1.60
N ALA A 93 18.70 46.82 2.01
CA ALA A 93 17.62 47.80 1.99
C ALA A 93 17.82 48.88 3.07
N ASP A 94 18.27 48.49 4.26
CA ASP A 94 18.56 49.39 5.38
C ASP A 94 19.82 50.24 5.13
N ASN A 95 20.89 49.68 4.53
CA ASN A 95 22.11 50.43 4.18
C ASN A 95 22.06 51.14 2.82
N GLY A 96 21.18 50.73 1.92
CA GLY A 96 20.97 51.34 0.59
C GLY A 96 19.78 52.29 0.53
N GLY A 97 19.08 52.47 1.66
CA GLY A 97 17.91 53.31 1.80
C GLY A 97 18.17 54.74 1.32
N ARG A 98 17.47 55.12 0.26
CA ARG A 98 17.50 56.45 -0.35
C ARG A 98 17.12 57.49 0.70
N THR A 99 18.11 58.09 1.37
CA THR A 99 17.88 59.23 2.25
C THR A 99 17.39 60.39 1.39
N ASN A 100 16.09 60.62 1.39
CA ASN A 100 15.45 61.76 0.73
C ASN A 100 15.74 63.03 1.53
N ASN A 101 16.95 63.57 1.41
CA ASN A 101 17.28 64.91 1.87
C ASN A 101 16.72 65.97 0.92
N SER A 102 15.38 66.10 0.86
CA SER A 102 14.77 67.30 0.29
C SER A 102 14.74 68.41 1.35
N THR A 103 15.67 69.35 1.26
CA THR A 103 15.63 70.63 1.97
C THR A 103 15.99 71.74 1.00
#